data_AF-A0A380DI72-F1
#
_entry.id   AF-A0A380DI72-F1
#
_cell.length_a   1.000
_cell.length_b   1.000
_cell.length_c   1.000
_cell.angle_alpha   90.00
_cell.angle_beta   90.00
_cell.angle_gamma   90.00
#
_symmetry.space_group_name_H-M   'P 1'
#
loop_
_entity.id
_entity.type
_entity.pdbx_description
1 polymer ?
#
loop_
_entity_poly.entity_id
_entity_poly.type
_entity_poly.pdbx_seq_one_letter_code
_entity_poly.pdbx_strand_id
1 'polypeptide(L)'
;MTMTPEDVINAKDAIINADFVVAQLEVPIPAIISTFEIAKAHGVTTVLNPAPAKALPNELLSLIDIIVPNETEAELLSGIKVTNEHL
;
A
#
# COMPACT_ATOMS: atom_id res chain seq x y z
N MET A 1 -9.93 -4.66 12.56
CA MET A 1 -9.24 -3.51 13.18
C MET A 1 -9.88 -2.24 12.64
N THR A 2 -10.24 -1.28 13.49
CA THR A 2 -10.94 -0.03 13.09
C THR A 2 -9.96 1.13 13.06
N MET A 3 -9.17 1.23 11.98
CA MET A 3 -8.32 2.40 11.74
C MET A 3 -8.98 3.26 10.67
N THR A 4 -9.07 4.55 10.93
CA THR A 4 -9.74 5.55 10.10
C THR A 4 -8.72 6.52 9.50
N PRO A 5 -9.07 7.29 8.46
CA PRO A 5 -8.23 8.37 7.97
C PRO A 5 -7.89 9.41 9.05
N GLU A 6 -8.78 9.65 10.01
CA GLU A 6 -8.53 10.58 11.12
C GLU A 6 -7.39 10.10 12.03
N ASP A 7 -7.30 8.79 12.29
CA ASP A 7 -6.18 8.21 13.05
C ASP A 7 -4.83 8.48 12.35
N VAL A 8 -4.83 8.45 11.00
CA VAL A 8 -3.65 8.76 10.18
C VAL A 8 -3.30 10.24 10.24
N ILE A 9 -4.29 11.13 10.15
CA ILE A 9 -4.08 12.58 10.24
C ILE A 9 -3.46 12.95 11.59
N ASN A 10 -3.90 12.32 12.67
CA ASN A 10 -3.33 12.50 14.00
C ASN A 10 -1.87 12.02 14.12
N ALA A 11 -1.43 11.13 13.23
CA ALA A 11 -0.05 10.62 13.15
C ALA A 11 0.79 11.24 12.03
N LYS A 12 0.28 12.25 11.32
CA LYS A 12 0.90 12.78 10.07
C LYS A 12 2.36 13.19 10.21
N ASP A 13 2.75 13.74 11.36
CA ASP A 13 4.11 14.24 11.56
C ASP A 13 5.14 13.10 11.53
N ALA A 14 4.76 11.89 11.98
CA ALA A 14 5.61 10.71 11.85
C ALA A 14 5.78 10.29 10.38
N ILE A 15 4.73 10.43 9.58
CA ILE A 15 4.75 10.10 8.14
C ILE A 15 5.65 11.09 7.41
N ILE A 16 5.45 12.40 7.61
CA ILE A 16 6.16 13.48 6.89
C ILE A 16 7.67 13.43 7.11
N ASN A 17 8.12 13.00 8.29
CA ASN A 17 9.54 12.96 8.64
C ASN A 17 10.21 11.61 8.36
N ALA A 18 9.51 10.64 7.75
CA ALA A 18 10.05 9.33 7.43
C ALA A 18 10.70 9.31 6.04
N ASP A 19 11.64 8.38 5.82
CA ASP A 19 12.15 8.08 4.48
C ASP A 19 11.18 7.18 3.69
N PHE A 20 10.54 6.25 4.39
CA PHE A 20 9.60 5.27 3.84
C PHE A 20 8.38 5.11 4.75
N VAL A 21 7.23 4.84 4.14
CA VAL A 21 6.05 4.31 4.83
C VAL A 21 5.64 2.97 4.22
N VAL A 22 5.40 1.98 5.07
CA VAL A 22 5.07 0.61 4.65
C VAL A 22 3.69 0.23 5.19
N ALA A 23 2.82 -0.31 4.34
CA ALA A 23 1.48 -0.76 4.72
C ALA A 23 1.16 -2.19 4.24
N GLN A 24 0.18 -2.82 4.89
CA GLN A 24 -0.46 -4.08 4.50
C GLN A 24 -2.00 -3.94 4.52
N LEU A 25 -2.73 -4.90 3.94
CA LEU A 25 -4.20 -4.86 3.76
C LEU A 25 -5.01 -5.42 4.95
N GLU A 26 -4.40 -5.55 6.12
CA GLU A 26 -5.07 -5.90 7.39
C GLU A 26 -5.71 -4.67 8.08
N VAL A 27 -5.43 -3.48 7.56
CA VAL A 27 -6.09 -2.22 7.93
C VAL A 27 -7.01 -1.72 6.82
N PRO A 28 -7.99 -0.84 7.11
CA PRO A 28 -8.89 -0.32 6.09
C PRO A 28 -8.17 0.48 4.99
N ILE A 29 -8.49 0.18 3.73
CA ILE A 29 -7.95 0.87 2.54
C ILE A 29 -8.04 2.40 2.62
N PRO A 30 -9.14 3.02 3.10
CA PRO A 30 -9.19 4.48 3.23
C PRO A 30 -8.09 5.07 4.10
N ALA A 31 -7.65 4.36 5.15
CA ALA A 31 -6.55 4.81 5.99
C ALA A 31 -5.19 4.66 5.27
N ILE A 32 -5.02 3.60 4.46
CA ILE A 32 -3.82 3.42 3.62
C ILE A 32 -3.73 4.53 2.58
N ILE A 33 -4.84 4.86 1.91
CA ILE A 33 -4.90 5.96 0.92
C ILE A 33 -4.48 7.26 1.58
N SER A 34 -5.11 7.65 2.69
CA SER A 34 -4.75 8.87 3.44
C SER A 34 -3.26 8.89 3.83
N THR A 35 -2.72 7.75 4.26
CA THR A 35 -1.30 7.61 4.62
C THR A 35 -0.39 7.87 3.41
N PHE A 36 -0.71 7.27 2.26
CA PHE A 36 0.10 7.40 1.05
C PHE A 36 -0.05 8.75 0.36
N GLU A 37 -1.21 9.40 0.46
CA GLU A 37 -1.40 10.78 0.00
C GLU A 37 -0.50 11.74 0.77
N ILE A 38 -0.46 11.64 2.11
CA ILE A 38 0.43 12.44 2.95
C ILE A 38 1.89 12.17 2.60
N ALA A 39 2.27 10.90 2.46
CA ALA A 39 3.63 10.50 2.12
C ALA A 39 4.08 11.08 0.76
N LYS A 40 3.29 10.86 -0.30
CA LYS A 40 3.55 11.38 -1.65
C LYS A 40 3.69 12.90 -1.67
N ALA A 41 2.81 13.62 -0.96
CA ALA A 41 2.85 15.08 -0.90
C ALA A 41 4.13 15.63 -0.26
N HIS A 42 4.85 14.83 0.54
CA HIS A 42 6.06 15.23 1.25
C HIS A 42 7.32 14.49 0.78
N GLY A 43 7.25 13.76 -0.34
CA GLY A 43 8.41 13.07 -0.91
C GLY A 43 8.86 11.82 -0.16
N VAL A 44 7.97 11.24 0.66
CA VAL A 44 8.21 9.99 1.39
C VAL A 44 7.84 8.81 0.51
N THR A 45 8.72 7.80 0.45
CA THR A 45 8.52 6.64 -0.45
C THR A 45 7.43 5.72 0.10
N THR A 46 6.44 5.38 -0.72
CA THR A 46 5.34 4.49 -0.33
C THR A 46 5.59 3.04 -0.73
N VAL A 47 5.45 2.12 0.24
CA VAL A 47 5.62 0.69 0.04
C VAL A 47 4.36 -0.05 0.45
N LEU A 48 3.76 -0.80 -0.49
CA LEU A 48 2.63 -1.67 -0.19
C LEU A 48 3.03 -3.14 -0.29
N ASN A 49 2.86 -3.88 0.79
CA ASN A 49 2.73 -5.33 0.72
C ASN A 49 1.22 -5.65 0.61
N PRO A 50 0.70 -6.08 -0.55
CA PRO A 50 -0.74 -6.22 -0.81
C PRO A 50 -1.35 -7.50 -0.17
N ALA A 51 -0.91 -7.85 1.04
CA ALA A 51 -1.38 -8.99 1.81
C ALA A 51 -2.40 -8.59 2.90
N PRO A 52 -3.47 -9.38 3.13
CA PRO A 52 -3.92 -10.51 2.33
C PRO A 52 -4.49 -10.06 0.98
N ALA A 53 -4.37 -10.90 -0.05
CA ALA A 53 -4.77 -10.61 -1.43
C ALA A 53 -6.20 -10.05 -1.54
N LYS A 54 -6.32 -8.83 -2.08
CA LYS A 54 -7.59 -8.13 -2.36
C LYS A 54 -7.46 -7.31 -3.64
N ALA A 55 -8.59 -7.03 -4.29
CA ALA A 55 -8.63 -6.03 -5.34
C ALA A 55 -8.29 -4.64 -4.76
N LEU A 56 -7.46 -3.88 -5.45
CA LEU A 56 -7.05 -2.53 -5.06
C LEU A 56 -7.73 -1.49 -5.95
N PRO A 57 -8.26 -0.39 -5.39
CA PRO A 57 -8.77 0.71 -6.19
C PRO A 57 -7.63 1.41 -6.92
N ASN A 58 -7.92 1.96 -8.11
CA ASN A 58 -6.94 2.70 -8.93
C ASN A 58 -6.30 3.87 -8.17
N GLU A 59 -7.07 4.51 -7.30
CA GLU A 59 -6.61 5.58 -6.41
C GLU A 59 -5.42 5.11 -5.56
N LEU A 60 -5.55 3.97 -4.86
CA LEU A 60 -4.44 3.41 -4.09
C LEU A 60 -3.28 2.99 -4.99
N LEU A 61 -3.55 2.35 -6.12
CA LEU A 61 -2.51 1.92 -7.07
C LEU A 61 -1.64 3.09 -7.55
N SER A 62 -2.24 4.25 -7.81
CA SER A 62 -1.52 5.45 -8.27
C SER A 62 -0.60 6.08 -7.22
N LEU A 63 -0.76 5.71 -5.94
CA LEU A 63 -0.01 6.26 -4.83
C LEU A 63 1.19 5.39 -4.43
N ILE A 64 1.36 4.20 -5.00
CA ILE A 64 2.40 3.24 -4.63
C ILE A 64 3.70 3.50 -5.41
N ASP A 65 4.82 3.65 -4.72
CA ASP A 65 6.16 3.65 -5.34
C ASP A 65 6.71 2.23 -5.49
N ILE A 66 6.54 1.40 -4.45
CA ILE A 66 7.03 0.02 -4.40
C ILE A 66 5.90 -0.91 -3.98
N ILE A 67 5.66 -1.98 -4.74
CA ILE A 67 4.71 -3.04 -4.37
C ILE A 67 5.46 -4.37 -4.18
N VAL A 68 5.13 -5.11 -3.12
CA VAL A 68 5.82 -6.36 -2.74
C VAL A 68 4.81 -7.52 -2.61
N PRO A 69 4.20 -7.98 -3.72
CA PRO A 69 3.28 -9.12 -3.69
C PRO A 69 4.03 -10.46 -3.63
N ASN A 70 3.38 -11.50 -3.07
CA ASN A 70 3.69 -12.89 -3.44
C ASN A 70 3.03 -13.27 -4.79
N GLU A 71 3.17 -14.53 -5.21
CA GLU A 71 2.61 -15.01 -6.49
C GLU A 71 1.09 -14.87 -6.53
N THR A 72 0.39 -15.27 -5.46
CA THR A 72 -1.09 -15.22 -5.42
C THR A 72 -1.62 -13.79 -5.50
N GLU A 73 -0.94 -12.86 -4.83
CA GLU A 73 -1.27 -11.44 -4.86
C GLU A 73 -0.97 -10.81 -6.22
N ALA A 74 0.19 -11.14 -6.82
CA ALA A 74 0.57 -10.64 -8.15
C ALA A 74 -0.42 -11.11 -9.24
N GLU A 75 -0.84 -12.38 -9.16
CA GLU A 75 -1.85 -12.96 -10.05
C GLU A 75 -3.20 -12.25 -9.93
N LEU A 76 -3.64 -11.97 -8.70
CA LEU A 76 -4.89 -11.26 -8.46
C LEU A 76 -4.85 -9.81 -8.99
N LEU A 77 -3.72 -9.11 -8.79
CA LEU A 77 -3.57 -7.72 -9.19
C LEU A 77 -3.42 -7.55 -10.71
N SER A 78 -2.71 -8.45 -11.37
CA SER A 78 -2.39 -8.35 -12.80
C SER A 78 -3.34 -9.14 -13.71
N GLY A 79 -4.01 -10.16 -13.17
CA GLY A 79 -4.73 -11.17 -13.97
C GLY A 79 -3.80 -12.12 -14.74
N ILE A 80 -2.49 -12.08 -14.48
CA ILE A 80 -1.47 -12.87 -15.18
C ILE A 80 -0.96 -13.96 -14.24
N LYS A 81 -1.06 -15.22 -14.64
CA LYS A 81 -0.51 -16.36 -13.89
C LYS A 81 1.00 -16.18 -13.72
N VAL A 82 1.49 -16.23 -12.49
CA VAL A 82 2.94 -16.26 -12.25
C VAL A 82 3.42 -17.69 -12.49
N THR A 83 4.29 -17.85 -13.47
CA THR A 83 4.94 -19.13 -13.77
C THR A 83 6.42 -19.00 -13.44
N ASN A 84 6.96 -19.95 -12.68
CA ASN A 84 8.39 -19.97 -12.40
C ASN A 84 9.17 -20.20 -13.71
N GLU A 85 10.13 -19.33 -14.03
CA GLU A 85 11.10 -19.56 -15.12
C GLU A 85 12.29 -20.42 -14.70
N HIS A 86 12.34 -20.85 -13.42
CA HIS A 86 13.37 -21.74 -12.90
C HIS A 86 12.84 -23.17 -12.77
N LEU A 87 12.87 -23.89 -13.89
CA LEU A 87 12.95 -25.36 -13.93
C LEU A 87 14.34 -25.76 -14.46
#